data_AF-A0A972RSJ8-F1
#
_entry.id   AF-A0A972RSJ8-F1
#
_cell.length_a   1.000
_cell.length_b   1.000
_cell.length_c   1.000
_cell.angle_alpha   90.00
_cell.angle_beta   90.00
_cell.angle_gamma   90.00
#
_symmetry.space_group_name_H-M   'P 1'
#
loop_
_entity.id
_entity.type
_entity.pdbx_description
1 polymer ?
#
loop_
_entity_poly.entity_id
_entity_poly.type
_entity_poly.pdbx_seq_one_letter_code
_entity_poly.pdbx_strand_id
1 'polypeptide(L)' 'MGKGDRRTRRGKIWRGTYGKSRPRKKKKKVEASM' A
#
# COMPACT_ATOMS: atom_id res chain seq x y z
N MET A 1 15.13 -7.32 -2.57
CA MET A 1 14.70 -5.92 -2.40
C MET A 1 14.74 -5.51 -0.93
N GLY A 2 15.63 -4.56 -0.59
CA GLY A 2 15.92 -4.17 0.81
C GLY A 2 15.04 -3.03 1.33
N LYS A 3 15.35 -2.56 2.55
CA LYS A 3 14.66 -1.43 3.21
C LYS A 3 14.84 -0.09 2.48
N GLY A 4 15.90 0.06 1.69
CA GLY A 4 16.20 1.30 0.95
C GLY A 4 15.30 1.54 -0.28
N ASP A 5 14.70 0.48 -0.83
CA ASP A 5 13.99 0.56 -2.10
C ASP A 5 12.54 1.07 -1.95
N ARG A 6 12.33 2.31 -2.39
CA ARG A 6 11.05 3.05 -2.34
C ARG A 6 9.94 2.43 -3.20
N ARG A 7 10.26 1.61 -4.19
CA ARG A 7 9.26 1.00 -5.09
C ARG A 7 8.58 -0.21 -4.46
N THR A 8 9.10 -0.70 -3.36
CA THR A 8 8.74 -2.01 -2.79
C THR A 8 7.87 -1.86 -1.56
N ARG A 9 7.11 -2.91 -1.24
CA ARG A 9 6.34 -2.93 0.00
C ARG A 9 7.25 -2.77 1.22
N ARG A 10 8.42 -3.44 1.24
CA ARG A 10 9.36 -3.41 2.36
C ARG A 10 9.98 -2.02 2.58
N GLY A 11 10.43 -1.35 1.52
CA GLY A 11 10.97 0.00 1.68
C GLY A 11 9.90 1.04 1.99
N LYS A 12 8.67 0.86 1.50
CA LYS A 12 7.53 1.69 1.90
C LYS A 12 7.10 1.47 3.36
N ILE A 13 7.22 0.24 3.88
CA ILE A 13 7.02 -0.03 5.32
C ILE A 13 8.07 0.70 6.14
N TRP A 14 9.36 0.56 5.79
CA TRP A 14 10.45 1.16 6.55
C TRP A 14 10.39 2.69 6.55
N ARG A 15 10.01 3.31 5.43
CA ARG A 15 9.83 4.78 5.32
C ARG A 15 8.47 5.29 5.83
N GLY A 16 7.53 4.41 6.17
CA GLY A 16 6.17 4.80 6.56
C GLY A 16 5.27 5.34 5.43
N THR A 17 5.73 5.33 4.17
CA THR A 17 4.99 5.89 3.03
C THR A 17 4.03 4.89 2.37
N TYR A 18 3.12 5.39 1.52
CA TYR A 18 2.13 4.58 0.81
C TYR A 18 2.30 4.64 -0.72
N GLY A 19 1.47 3.91 -1.46
CA GLY A 19 1.34 3.97 -2.92
C GLY A 19 1.09 2.59 -3.51
N LYS A 20 1.28 2.40 -4.82
CA LYS A 20 0.90 1.16 -5.52
C LYS A 20 1.28 -0.15 -4.80
N SER A 21 2.53 -0.26 -4.36
CA SER A 21 3.07 -1.46 -3.68
C SER A 21 2.73 -1.56 -2.18
N ARG A 22 2.27 -0.48 -1.54
CA ARG A 22 1.78 -0.44 -0.15
C ARG A 22 0.54 0.46 -0.09
N PRO A 23 -0.61 0.01 -0.64
CA PRO A 23 -1.83 0.80 -0.64
C PRO A 23 -2.37 0.91 0.79
N ARG A 24 -3.08 2.02 1.07
CA ARG A 24 -3.93 2.10 2.28
C ARG A 24 -5.07 1.09 2.14
N LYS A 25 -5.72 0.74 3.27
CA LYS A 25 -6.86 -0.21 3.32
C LYS A 25 -7.69 -0.04 2.05
N LYS A 26 -7.82 -1.10 1.25
CA LYS A 26 -8.70 -1.08 0.09
C LYS A 26 -10.05 -0.61 0.62
N LYS A 27 -10.58 0.51 0.09
CA LYS A 27 -11.97 0.88 0.36
C LYS A 27 -12.74 -0.40 0.07
N LYS A 28 -13.39 -0.97 1.09
CA LYS A 28 -14.37 -2.02 0.84
C LYS A 28 -15.29 -1.39 -0.19
N LYS A 29 -15.36 -1.96 -1.40
CA LYS A 29 -16.47 -1.61 -2.28
C LYS A 29 -17.68 -1.96 -1.41
N VAL A 30 -18.33 -0.92 -0.89
CA VAL A 30 -19.70 -1.08 -0.42
C VAL A 30 -20.39 -1.46 -1.71
N GLU A 31 -20.59 -2.76 -1.89
CA GLU A 31 -21.42 -3.26 -2.96
C GLU A 31 -22.73 -2.53 -2.78
N ALA A 32 -22.98 -1.58 -3.68
CA ALA A 32 -24.26 -0.91 -3.81
C ALA A 32 -25.22 -2.02 -4.21
N SER A 33 -25.76 -2.66 -3.19
CA SER A 33 -26.95 -3.48 -3.25
C SER A 33 -28.10 -2.49 -3.36
N MET A 34 -28.53 -2.22 -4.58
CA MET A 34 -29.93 -2.27 -5.04
C MET A 34 -30.00 -1.79 -6.48
#